data_AF-A0A2G5U372-F1
#
_entry.id   AF-A0A2G5U372-F1
#
_cell.length_a   1.000
_cell.length_b   1.000
_cell.length_c   1.000
_cell.angle_alpha   90.00
_cell.angle_beta   90.00
_cell.angle_gamma   90.00
#
_symmetry.space_group_name_H-M   'P 1'
#
loop_
_entity.id
_entity.type
_entity.pdbx_description
1 polymer ?
#
loop_
_entity_poly.entity_id
_entity_poly.type
_entity_poly.pdbx_seq_one_letter_code
_entity_poly.pdbx_strand_id
1 'polypeptide(L)'
;MAHCHHKDESRLEMIVNHDDDNDKKMMNWIYTNNDKKVINWKYVNSLDNLDMSKEFEFLRREYPYISFDTDLKPGLVFEMNGTRYKCSLAFDPRFGSPTLYFEKHLMKKWPMELHKYSLDLFRITNELEMILNVDDPSDLHESQIIKDLYLHNSSKLLDTRIVDEFFENVKVQNSLSINVLSMTGFVSDYSKIWNIPNVFIACNNWVHSRQLIRFKGKNAFFGRNTNYDITQDMNAFLKHWLNSDNTNLETMVFYGDSTNMVQLFDGIQTSRWDPEKRQARYVSKVP
;
A
#
# COMPACT_ATOMS: atom_id res chain seq x y z
N MET A 1 -3.09 10.65 8.47
CA MET A 1 -3.41 9.22 8.68
C MET A 1 -4.86 9.03 8.28
N ALA A 2 -5.13 8.69 7.02
CA ALA A 2 -6.48 8.43 6.55
C ALA A 2 -6.81 6.96 6.88
N HIS A 3 -7.40 6.72 8.05
CA HIS A 3 -8.11 5.48 8.28
C HIS A 3 -9.39 5.54 7.43
N CYS A 4 -9.44 4.77 6.34
CA CYS A 4 -10.70 4.44 5.69
C CYS A 4 -11.54 3.67 6.72
N HIS A 5 -12.44 4.37 7.39
CA HIS A 5 -13.50 3.76 8.19
C HIS A 5 -14.51 3.11 7.23
N HIS A 6 -14.23 1.88 6.81
CA HIS A 6 -15.30 0.99 6.38
C HIS A 6 -15.97 0.42 7.64
N LYS A 7 -17.24 0.80 7.83
CA LYS A 7 -18.11 0.25 8.88
C LYS A 7 -18.51 -1.19 8.52
N ASP A 8 -18.45 -2.06 9.53
CA ASP A 8 -19.21 -3.30 9.66
C ASP A 8 -19.06 -4.41 8.60
N GLU A 9 -17.95 -4.46 7.87
CA GLU A 9 -17.61 -5.61 7.02
C GLU A 9 -16.37 -6.34 7.56
N SER A 10 -16.48 -7.66 7.68
CA SER A 10 -15.33 -8.53 7.98
C SER A 10 -14.33 -8.46 6.83
N ARG A 11 -13.15 -7.90 7.07
CA ARG A 11 -12.10 -7.75 6.05
C ARG A 11 -10.83 -8.48 6.47
N LEU A 12 -10.07 -8.89 5.46
CA LEU A 12 -8.83 -9.62 5.62
C LEU A 12 -7.71 -8.82 4.94
N GLU A 13 -6.87 -8.18 5.76
CA GLU A 13 -5.78 -7.33 5.28
C GLU A 13 -4.45 -8.08 5.36
N MET A 14 -3.69 -8.03 4.27
CA MET A 14 -2.40 -8.69 4.16
C MET A 14 -1.28 -7.66 4.16
N ILE A 15 -0.42 -7.70 5.18
CA ILE A 15 0.63 -6.71 5.40
C ILE A 15 1.99 -7.38 5.25
N VAL A 16 2.78 -6.95 4.27
CA VAL A 16 4.15 -7.42 4.07
C VAL A 16 5.11 -6.32 4.49
N ASN A 17 5.84 -6.56 5.58
CA ASN A 17 6.86 -5.66 6.12
C ASN A 17 8.26 -6.20 5.84
N HIS A 18 9.19 -5.31 5.51
CA HIS A 18 10.61 -5.60 5.40
C HIS A 18 11.34 -4.95 6.58
N ASP A 19 12.06 -5.74 7.36
CA ASP A 19 13.00 -5.24 8.37
C ASP A 19 14.41 -5.18 7.73
N ASP A 20 14.85 -3.96 7.42
CA ASP A 20 16.11 -3.66 6.72
C ASP A 20 17.36 -4.11 7.51
N ASP A 21 17.29 -4.21 8.83
CA ASP A 21 18.44 -4.56 9.67
C ASP A 21 18.68 -6.08 9.75
N ASN A 22 17.71 -6.91 9.36
CA ASN A 22 17.76 -8.37 9.57
C ASN A 22 17.40 -9.23 8.35
N ASP A 23 17.16 -8.65 7.18
CA ASP A 23 16.56 -9.35 6.01
C ASP A 23 15.29 -10.15 6.39
N LYS A 24 14.59 -9.72 7.45
CA LYS A 24 13.40 -10.38 7.97
C LYS A 24 12.19 -9.81 7.24
N LYS A 25 11.60 -10.60 6.35
CA LYS A 25 10.26 -10.33 5.84
C LYS A 25 9.24 -10.88 6.81
N MET A 26 8.37 -9.99 7.30
CA MET A 26 7.27 -10.35 8.19
C MET A 26 5.96 -10.08 7.46
N MET A 27 5.12 -11.09 7.41
CA MET A 27 3.80 -10.99 6.80
C MET A 27 2.74 -11.11 7.90
N ASN A 28 1.84 -10.13 8.00
CA ASN A 28 0.80 -10.09 9.01
C ASN A 28 -0.57 -10.13 8.36
N TRP A 29 -1.48 -10.84 9.02
CA TRP A 29 -2.88 -10.89 8.66
C TRP A 29 -3.68 -10.17 9.72
N ILE A 30 -4.45 -9.16 9.33
CA ILE A 30 -5.39 -8.51 10.23
C ILE A 30 -6.79 -8.91 9.78
N TYR A 31 -7.46 -9.67 10.64
CA TYR A 31 -8.91 -9.86 10.54
C TYR A 31 -9.60 -8.80 11.39
N THR A 32 -10.42 -7.96 10.76
CA THR A 32 -11.20 -6.91 11.42
C THR A 32 -12.66 -7.34 11.54
N ASN A 33 -13.04 -7.90 12.67
CA ASN A 33 -14.44 -8.05 13.06
C ASN A 33 -14.55 -7.85 14.58
N ASN A 34 -14.79 -6.60 15.00
CA ASN A 34 -14.92 -6.11 16.37
C ASN A 34 -13.74 -6.35 17.34
N ASP A 35 -12.88 -7.36 17.10
CA ASP A 35 -11.60 -7.61 17.78
C ASP A 35 -10.52 -7.84 16.72
N LYS A 36 -9.52 -6.95 16.65
CA LYS A 36 -8.37 -7.11 15.74
C LYS A 36 -7.54 -8.31 16.21
N LYS A 37 -7.58 -9.41 15.47
CA LYS A 37 -6.67 -10.55 15.68
C LYS A 37 -5.58 -10.51 14.62
N VAL A 38 -4.33 -10.51 15.08
CA VAL A 38 -3.15 -10.48 14.22
C VAL A 38 -2.45 -11.83 14.28
N ILE A 39 -2.31 -12.48 13.14
CA ILE A 39 -1.44 -13.65 12.98
C ILE A 39 -0.19 -13.18 12.24
N ASN A 40 0.97 -13.37 12.86
CA ASN A 40 2.26 -13.01 12.28
C ASN A 40 2.88 -14.22 11.59
N TRP A 41 3.64 -13.97 10.53
CA TRP A 41 4.33 -14.99 9.76
C TRP A 41 5.74 -14.49 9.48
N LYS A 42 6.75 -15.35 9.70
CA LYS A 42 8.16 -15.02 9.50
C LYS A 42 8.86 -16.09 8.69
N TYR A 43 9.76 -15.65 7.83
CA TYR A 43 10.58 -16.54 7.03
C TYR A 43 11.99 -16.64 7.61
N VAL A 44 12.50 -17.86 7.72
CA VAL A 44 13.82 -18.16 8.31
C VAL A 44 14.62 -19.08 7.39
N ASN A 45 15.95 -19.04 7.47
CA ASN A 45 16.80 -19.84 6.59
C ASN A 45 16.62 -21.35 6.82
N SER A 46 16.37 -21.76 8.06
CA SER A 46 16.10 -23.13 8.45
C SER A 46 15.25 -23.14 9.72
N LEU A 47 14.24 -24.00 9.77
CA LEU A 47 13.42 -24.19 10.97
C LEU A 47 14.18 -24.92 12.08
N ASP A 48 15.19 -25.73 11.73
CA ASP A 48 15.97 -26.53 12.68
C ASP A 48 16.93 -25.65 13.53
N ASN A 49 17.29 -24.47 13.02
CA ASN A 49 18.21 -23.54 13.67
C ASN A 49 17.50 -22.30 14.25
N LEU A 50 16.20 -22.39 14.54
CA LEU A 50 15.43 -21.27 15.05
C LEU A 50 15.77 -20.99 16.53
N ASP A 51 16.46 -19.88 16.79
CA ASP A 51 16.82 -19.44 18.14
C ASP A 51 15.80 -18.41 18.67
N MET A 52 14.84 -18.89 19.46
CA MET A 52 13.80 -18.04 20.06
C MET A 52 14.35 -17.03 21.08
N SER A 53 15.54 -17.29 21.66
CA SER A 53 16.14 -16.35 22.60
C SER A 53 16.60 -15.07 21.90
N LYS A 54 17.15 -15.20 20.68
CA LYS A 54 17.50 -14.04 19.84
C LYS A 54 16.25 -13.33 19.31
N GLU A 55 15.24 -14.10 18.93
CA GLU A 55 14.01 -13.56 18.37
C GLU A 55 13.26 -12.63 19.34
N PHE A 56 13.28 -12.94 20.64
CA PHE A 56 12.66 -12.13 21.69
C PHE A 56 13.68 -11.36 22.55
N GLU A 57 14.92 -11.21 22.07
CA GLU A 57 15.98 -10.51 22.80
C GLU A 57 15.60 -9.06 23.12
N PHE A 58 14.94 -8.38 22.17
CA PHE A 58 14.38 -7.04 22.38
C PHE A 58 13.41 -7.00 23.57
N LEU A 59 12.52 -8.00 23.70
CA LEU A 59 11.56 -8.06 24.82
C LEU A 59 12.27 -8.28 26.15
N ARG A 60 13.29 -9.15 26.18
CA ARG A 60 14.12 -9.36 27.37
C ARG A 60 14.88 -8.09 27.76
N ARG A 61 15.32 -7.29 26.78
CA ARG A 61 16.03 -6.02 27.02
C ARG A 61 15.10 -4.93 27.55
N GLU A 62 13.93 -4.76 26.94
CA GLU A 62 12.95 -3.74 27.34
C GLU A 62 12.26 -4.08 28.66
N TYR A 63 12.06 -5.37 28.95
CA TYR A 63 11.34 -5.83 30.15
C TYR A 63 12.14 -6.90 30.91
N PRO A 64 13.30 -6.55 31.48
CA PRO A 64 14.22 -7.51 32.10
C PRO A 64 13.64 -8.17 33.37
N TYR A 65 12.56 -7.62 33.92
CA TYR A 65 11.90 -8.10 35.14
C TYR A 65 10.73 -9.05 34.86
N ILE A 66 10.37 -9.26 33.59
CA ILE A 66 9.27 -10.16 33.20
C ILE A 66 9.89 -11.43 32.61
N SER A 67 9.62 -12.58 33.24
CA SER A 67 9.96 -13.87 32.66
C SER A 67 8.97 -14.19 31.54
N PHE A 68 9.47 -14.26 30.32
CA PHE A 68 8.68 -14.66 29.17
C PHE A 68 8.85 -16.14 28.90
N ASP A 69 7.74 -16.86 28.78
CA ASP A 69 7.74 -18.21 28.23
C ASP A 69 7.83 -18.11 26.69
N THR A 70 8.90 -18.64 26.13
CA THR A 70 9.16 -18.59 24.68
C THR A 70 9.08 -20.00 24.10
N ASP A 71 7.91 -20.62 24.29
CA ASP A 71 7.62 -21.94 23.75
C ASP A 71 7.55 -21.92 22.22
N LEU A 72 8.49 -22.62 21.60
CA LEU A 72 8.43 -22.97 20.19
C LEU A 72 7.76 -24.34 20.06
N LYS A 73 6.73 -24.43 19.23
CA LYS A 73 6.12 -25.70 18.80
C LYS A 73 6.64 -26.04 17.40
N PRO A 74 7.72 -26.82 17.28
CA PRO A 74 8.28 -27.18 15.98
C PRO A 74 7.50 -28.31 15.31
N GLY A 75 7.73 -28.47 14.00
CA GLY A 75 7.28 -29.66 13.27
C GLY A 75 5.78 -29.72 13.02
N LEU A 76 5.09 -28.59 13.10
CA LEU A 76 3.70 -28.50 12.66
C LEU A 76 3.67 -28.70 11.14
N VAL A 77 2.80 -29.60 10.70
CA VAL A 77 2.57 -29.84 9.27
C VAL A 77 1.25 -29.18 8.89
N PHE A 78 1.35 -28.23 7.98
CA PHE A 78 0.20 -27.60 7.36
C PHE A 78 -0.02 -28.24 5.98
N GLU A 79 -1.23 -28.69 5.70
CA GLU A 79 -1.62 -29.24 4.40
C GLU A 79 -2.53 -28.28 3.68
N MET A 80 -2.18 -27.96 2.44
CA MET A 80 -2.94 -27.02 1.61
C MET A 80 -2.81 -27.44 0.15
N ASN A 81 -3.95 -27.55 -0.55
CA ASN A 81 -4.03 -28.03 -1.92
C ASN A 81 -3.27 -29.37 -2.13
N GLY A 82 -3.34 -30.27 -1.13
CA GLY A 82 -2.67 -31.57 -1.14
C GLY A 82 -1.15 -31.53 -0.93
N THR A 83 -0.55 -30.35 -0.76
CA THR A 83 0.87 -30.20 -0.47
C THR A 83 1.09 -29.95 1.02
N ARG A 84 2.08 -30.64 1.59
CA ARG A 84 2.41 -30.57 3.01
C ARG A 84 3.65 -29.73 3.25
N TYR A 85 3.55 -28.80 4.18
CA TYR A 85 4.61 -27.87 4.53
C TYR A 85 4.89 -27.96 6.02
N LYS A 86 6.18 -27.94 6.38
CA LYS A 86 6.61 -27.83 7.77
C LYS A 86 6.62 -26.36 8.17
N CYS A 87 6.15 -26.10 9.38
CA CYS A 87 6.24 -24.80 10.03
C CYS A 87 6.47 -24.97 11.53
N SER A 88 6.87 -23.90 12.18
CA SER A 88 6.94 -23.82 13.64
C SER A 88 6.03 -22.71 14.14
N LEU A 89 5.44 -22.86 15.32
CA LEU A 89 4.57 -21.86 15.92
C LEU A 89 5.18 -21.37 17.23
N ALA A 90 5.24 -20.06 17.41
CA ALA A 90 5.49 -19.44 18.71
C ALA A 90 4.39 -18.43 19.02
N PHE A 91 4.27 -18.05 20.29
CA PHE A 91 3.37 -17.00 20.72
C PHE A 91 4.18 -15.82 21.22
N ASP A 92 3.79 -14.60 20.83
CA ASP A 92 4.33 -13.39 21.44
C ASP A 92 4.02 -13.45 22.94
N PRO A 93 5.02 -13.38 23.82
CA PRO A 93 4.82 -13.64 25.22
C PRO A 93 4.14 -12.48 25.97
N ARG A 94 3.99 -11.30 25.32
CA ARG A 94 3.26 -10.15 25.86
C ARG A 94 1.81 -10.12 25.38
N PHE A 95 1.61 -10.32 24.09
CA PHE A 95 0.31 -10.14 23.45
C PHE A 95 -0.45 -11.45 23.22
N GLY A 96 0.23 -12.60 23.35
CA GLY A 96 -0.32 -13.91 23.00
C GLY A 96 -0.55 -14.08 21.51
N SER A 97 -0.04 -13.18 20.66
CA SER A 97 -0.24 -13.23 19.21
C SER A 97 0.56 -14.39 18.61
N PRO A 98 -0.08 -15.29 17.83
CA PRO A 98 0.63 -16.39 17.20
C PRO A 98 1.56 -15.88 16.09
N THR A 99 2.76 -16.45 16.03
CA THR A 99 3.74 -16.27 14.95
C THR A 99 4.09 -17.62 14.34
N LEU A 100 3.80 -17.78 13.04
CA LEU A 100 4.19 -18.95 12.27
C LEU A 100 5.53 -18.72 11.56
N TYR A 101 6.43 -19.68 11.66
CA TYR A 101 7.75 -19.66 11.02
C TYR A 101 7.78 -20.64 9.85
N PHE A 102 8.25 -20.16 8.70
CA PHE A 102 8.42 -20.93 7.47
C PHE A 102 9.83 -20.82 6.94
N GLU A 103 10.28 -21.79 6.16
CA GLU A 103 11.57 -21.69 5.49
C GLU A 103 11.52 -20.65 4.36
N LYS A 104 12.62 -19.90 4.19
CA LYS A 104 12.74 -18.76 3.27
C LYS A 104 12.44 -19.12 1.81
N HIS A 105 12.71 -20.36 1.40
CA HIS A 105 12.41 -20.81 0.04
C HIS A 105 10.90 -20.82 -0.28
N LEU A 106 10.03 -20.81 0.73
CA LEU A 106 8.56 -20.78 0.58
C LEU A 106 8.01 -19.35 0.41
N MET A 107 8.82 -18.32 0.68
CA MET A 107 8.39 -16.91 0.81
C MET A 107 7.64 -16.36 -0.40
N LYS A 108 7.90 -16.85 -1.61
CA LYS A 108 7.29 -16.30 -2.85
C LYS A 108 5.90 -16.86 -3.16
N LYS A 109 5.61 -18.10 -2.76
CA LYS A 109 4.35 -18.78 -3.11
C LYS A 109 3.35 -18.77 -1.96
N TRP A 110 3.88 -18.83 -0.75
CA TRP A 110 3.09 -19.03 0.45
C TRP A 110 2.12 -17.89 0.80
N PRO A 111 2.51 -16.61 0.70
CA PRO A 111 1.62 -15.49 1.01
C PRO A 111 0.25 -15.56 0.32
N MET A 112 0.23 -15.86 -0.97
CA MET A 112 -1.00 -15.84 -1.78
C MET A 112 -1.88 -17.05 -1.51
N GLU A 113 -1.29 -18.22 -1.32
CA GLU A 113 -2.08 -19.42 -1.10
C GLU A 113 -2.75 -19.43 0.27
N LEU A 114 -2.06 -18.88 1.28
CA LEU A 114 -2.66 -18.64 2.60
C LEU A 114 -3.79 -17.62 2.56
N HIS A 115 -3.66 -16.58 1.73
CA HIS A 115 -4.74 -15.64 1.48
C HIS A 115 -5.99 -16.38 1.01
N LYS A 116 -5.84 -17.16 -0.06
CA LYS A 116 -6.93 -17.94 -0.65
C LYS A 116 -7.54 -18.90 0.39
N TYR A 117 -6.71 -19.65 1.10
CA TYR A 117 -7.17 -20.57 2.13
C TYR A 117 -7.94 -19.85 3.25
N SER A 118 -7.45 -18.69 3.70
CA SER A 118 -8.10 -17.91 4.76
C SER A 118 -9.44 -17.35 4.29
N LEU A 119 -9.53 -16.85 3.07
CA LEU A 119 -10.79 -16.41 2.46
C LEU A 119 -11.80 -17.56 2.41
N ASP A 120 -11.38 -18.74 1.95
CA ASP A 120 -12.21 -19.94 1.87
C ASP A 120 -12.69 -20.38 3.27
N LEU A 121 -11.78 -20.41 4.24
CA LEU A 121 -12.04 -20.84 5.61
C LEU A 121 -13.05 -19.92 6.31
N PHE A 122 -12.86 -18.61 6.19
CA PHE A 122 -13.70 -17.62 6.87
C PHE A 122 -14.91 -17.17 6.03
N ARG A 123 -15.05 -17.66 4.80
CA ARG A 123 -16.11 -17.29 3.84
C ARG A 123 -16.18 -15.77 3.62
N ILE A 124 -15.02 -15.14 3.55
CA ILE A 124 -14.88 -13.69 3.30
C ILE A 124 -14.89 -13.45 1.79
N THR A 125 -15.30 -12.26 1.36
CA THR A 125 -15.23 -11.83 -0.05
C THR A 125 -13.80 -11.98 -0.60
N ASN A 126 -13.67 -12.44 -1.84
CA ASN A 126 -12.38 -12.64 -2.52
C ASN A 126 -11.66 -11.34 -2.92
N GLU A 127 -11.95 -10.24 -2.24
CA GLU A 127 -11.33 -8.94 -2.50
C GLU A 127 -10.04 -8.85 -1.71
N LEU A 128 -8.91 -8.85 -2.43
CA LEU A 128 -7.57 -8.76 -1.84
C LEU A 128 -7.22 -7.31 -1.51
N GLU A 129 -6.90 -7.05 -0.25
CA GLU A 129 -6.37 -5.77 0.23
C GLU A 129 -4.95 -5.98 0.77
N MET A 130 -4.02 -5.15 0.31
CA MET A 130 -2.60 -5.43 0.49
C MET A 130 -1.82 -4.20 0.92
N ILE A 131 -1.01 -4.36 1.96
CA ILE A 131 0.04 -3.42 2.36
C ILE A 131 1.38 -4.04 1.99
N LEU A 132 2.17 -3.35 1.16
CA LEU A 132 3.48 -3.81 0.71
C LEU A 132 4.57 -2.78 0.99
N ASN A 133 5.78 -3.24 1.28
CA ASN A 133 6.98 -2.46 1.00
C ASN A 133 7.47 -2.76 -0.44
N VAL A 134 7.77 -1.73 -1.22
CA VAL A 134 8.03 -1.82 -2.68
C VAL A 134 9.47 -2.25 -2.98
N ASP A 135 10.30 -2.49 -1.96
CA ASP A 135 11.73 -2.78 -2.13
C ASP A 135 12.05 -4.08 -2.87
N ASP A 136 11.08 -4.99 -3.03
CA ASP A 136 11.26 -6.24 -3.74
C ASP A 136 9.99 -6.64 -4.54
N PRO A 137 9.93 -6.36 -5.86
CA PRO A 137 8.80 -6.74 -6.70
C PRO A 137 8.65 -8.26 -6.85
N SER A 138 9.67 -9.05 -6.45
CA SER A 138 9.62 -10.51 -6.56
C SER A 138 8.73 -11.19 -5.52
N ASP A 139 8.11 -10.41 -4.63
CA ASP A 139 7.13 -10.89 -3.65
C ASP A 139 5.78 -11.27 -4.29
N LEU A 140 5.53 -10.87 -5.54
CA LEU A 140 4.36 -11.30 -6.30
C LEU A 140 4.81 -12.18 -7.48
N HIS A 141 4.59 -13.49 -7.34
CA HIS A 141 5.03 -14.49 -8.32
C HIS A 141 4.10 -14.59 -9.57
N GLU A 142 2.89 -14.02 -9.49
CA GLU A 142 1.86 -14.12 -10.53
C GLU A 142 1.09 -12.80 -10.62
N SER A 143 0.45 -12.54 -11.77
CA SER A 143 -0.40 -11.35 -11.92
C SER A 143 -1.54 -11.38 -10.91
N GLN A 144 -1.64 -10.31 -10.10
CA GLN A 144 -2.64 -10.21 -9.04
C GLN A 144 -3.68 -9.16 -9.37
N ILE A 145 -4.93 -9.44 -8.98
CA ILE A 145 -6.00 -8.46 -8.92
C ILE A 145 -6.15 -8.05 -7.46
N ILE A 146 -5.86 -6.79 -7.16
CA ILE A 146 -5.89 -6.24 -5.80
C ILE A 146 -6.98 -5.17 -5.78
N LYS A 147 -7.89 -5.22 -4.81
CA LYS A 147 -8.92 -4.18 -4.65
C LYS A 147 -8.28 -2.87 -4.21
N ASP A 148 -7.65 -2.89 -3.05
CA ASP A 148 -6.98 -1.73 -2.45
C ASP A 148 -5.51 -2.07 -2.15
N LEU A 149 -4.61 -1.27 -2.69
CA LEU A 149 -3.16 -1.43 -2.53
C LEU A 149 -2.58 -0.25 -1.78
N TYR A 150 -1.89 -0.52 -0.68
CA TYR A 150 -1.16 0.48 0.08
C TYR A 150 0.34 0.15 0.02
N LEU A 151 1.10 1.06 -0.58
CA LEU A 151 2.55 0.95 -0.64
C LEU A 151 3.14 1.76 0.51
N HIS A 152 3.70 1.04 1.48
CA HIS A 152 4.31 1.60 2.66
C HIS A 152 5.78 1.99 2.40
N ASN A 153 6.21 2.95 3.20
CA ASN A 153 7.51 3.62 3.19
C ASN A 153 8.69 2.70 2.87
N SER A 154 9.48 3.06 1.85
CA SER A 154 10.82 2.53 1.64
C SER A 154 11.86 3.57 2.07
N SER A 155 12.78 3.17 2.93
CA SER A 155 14.02 3.90 3.27
C SER A 155 14.97 4.04 2.07
N LYS A 156 14.75 3.28 1.00
CA LYS A 156 15.64 3.13 -0.15
C LYS A 156 15.12 3.91 -1.35
N LEU A 157 16.07 4.37 -2.17
CA LEU A 157 15.78 4.93 -3.49
C LEU A 157 15.44 3.79 -4.44
N LEU A 158 14.18 3.71 -4.86
CA LEU A 158 13.68 2.66 -5.73
C LEU A 158 13.90 3.00 -7.22
N ASP A 159 14.26 2.00 -8.01
CA ASP A 159 14.33 2.13 -9.46
C ASP A 159 12.92 2.22 -10.06
N THR A 160 12.67 3.19 -10.93
CA THR A 160 11.34 3.38 -11.53
C THR A 160 10.92 2.22 -12.41
N ARG A 161 11.88 1.47 -12.98
CA ARG A 161 11.61 0.26 -13.79
C ARG A 161 10.96 -0.83 -12.96
N ILE A 162 11.37 -0.98 -11.70
CA ILE A 162 10.78 -1.93 -10.75
C ILE A 162 9.31 -1.59 -10.50
N VAL A 163 9.00 -0.30 -10.33
CA VAL A 163 7.63 0.16 -10.12
C VAL A 163 6.76 -0.11 -11.35
N ASP A 164 7.26 0.22 -12.54
CA ASP A 164 6.52 -0.03 -13.78
C ASP A 164 6.31 -1.53 -14.02
N GLU A 165 7.33 -2.37 -13.85
CA GLU A 165 7.21 -3.83 -13.93
C GLU A 165 6.22 -4.40 -12.91
N PHE A 166 6.21 -3.87 -11.69
CA PHE A 166 5.25 -4.26 -10.66
C PHE A 166 3.82 -3.96 -11.11
N PHE A 167 3.54 -2.73 -11.55
CA PHE A 167 2.20 -2.34 -12.00
C PHE A 167 1.80 -2.94 -13.35
N GLU A 168 2.75 -3.47 -14.14
CA GLU A 168 2.41 -4.30 -15.29
C GLU A 168 1.75 -5.62 -14.88
N ASN A 169 2.22 -6.22 -13.78
CA ASN A 169 1.74 -7.49 -13.26
C ASN A 169 0.58 -7.34 -12.27
N VAL A 170 0.45 -6.19 -11.60
CA VAL A 170 -0.58 -5.94 -10.58
C VAL A 170 -1.69 -5.05 -11.12
N LYS A 171 -2.92 -5.56 -11.10
CA LYS A 171 -4.13 -4.80 -11.42
C LYS A 171 -4.82 -4.34 -10.15
N VAL A 172 -4.67 -3.05 -9.84
CA VAL A 172 -5.41 -2.40 -8.75
C VAL A 172 -6.79 -1.97 -9.23
N GLN A 173 -7.86 -2.41 -8.55
CA GLN A 173 -9.24 -2.19 -9.00
C GLN A 173 -9.88 -0.93 -8.43
N ASN A 174 -9.58 -0.56 -7.18
CA ASN A 174 -10.26 0.52 -6.49
C ASN A 174 -9.29 1.63 -6.08
N SER A 175 -8.37 1.36 -5.15
CA SER A 175 -7.46 2.41 -4.66
C SER A 175 -6.00 2.01 -4.56
N LEU A 176 -5.14 2.99 -4.81
CA LEU A 176 -3.71 2.95 -4.54
C LEU A 176 -3.35 4.08 -3.58
N SER A 177 -2.69 3.76 -2.49
CA SER A 177 -2.16 4.74 -1.55
C SER A 177 -0.66 4.55 -1.36
N ILE A 178 0.12 5.57 -1.68
CA ILE A 178 1.56 5.65 -1.52
C ILE A 178 1.85 6.75 -0.50
N ASN A 179 2.48 6.41 0.62
CA ASN A 179 2.79 7.41 1.63
C ASN A 179 4.11 8.13 1.32
N VAL A 180 5.22 7.40 1.38
CA VAL A 180 6.56 7.93 1.09
C VAL A 180 7.24 6.93 0.15
N LEU A 181 7.55 7.39 -1.06
CA LEU A 181 8.28 6.58 -2.04
C LEU A 181 9.31 7.46 -2.73
N SER A 182 10.58 7.20 -2.44
CA SER A 182 11.71 7.86 -3.08
C SER A 182 12.12 7.07 -4.31
N MET A 183 12.23 7.73 -5.46
CA MET A 183 12.63 7.08 -6.71
C MET A 183 13.85 7.74 -7.34
N THR A 184 14.64 6.95 -8.06
CA THR A 184 15.82 7.41 -8.79
C THR A 184 15.47 8.23 -10.03
N GLY A 185 14.19 8.29 -10.41
CA GLY A 185 13.70 9.06 -11.55
C GLY A 185 12.19 9.18 -11.56
N PHE A 186 11.62 9.31 -12.77
CA PHE A 186 10.18 9.44 -12.99
C PHE A 186 9.55 8.12 -13.41
N VAL A 187 8.35 7.86 -12.88
CA VAL A 187 7.48 6.78 -13.37
C VAL A 187 7.09 7.08 -14.81
N SER A 188 6.99 6.04 -15.62
CA SER A 188 6.57 6.14 -17.01
C SER A 188 5.23 6.87 -17.15
N ASP A 189 5.15 7.76 -18.15
CA ASP A 189 3.91 8.42 -18.55
C ASP A 189 2.81 7.43 -18.96
N TYR A 190 3.19 6.19 -19.30
CA TYR A 190 2.28 5.12 -19.73
C TYR A 190 2.02 4.09 -18.63
N SER A 191 2.52 4.33 -17.42
CA SER A 191 2.33 3.41 -16.29
C SER A 191 0.85 3.16 -16.00
N LYS A 192 0.52 1.91 -15.65
CA LYS A 192 -0.86 1.53 -15.31
C LYS A 192 -1.37 2.21 -14.04
N ILE A 193 -0.48 2.78 -13.23
CA ILE A 193 -0.82 3.61 -12.06
C ILE A 193 -1.83 4.70 -12.43
N TRP A 194 -1.68 5.32 -13.61
CA TRP A 194 -2.52 6.45 -14.02
C TRP A 194 -3.96 6.08 -14.37
N ASN A 195 -4.27 4.78 -14.45
CA ASN A 195 -5.61 4.26 -14.73
C ASN A 195 -6.34 3.79 -13.46
N ILE A 196 -5.69 3.84 -12.29
CA ILE A 196 -6.29 3.38 -11.03
C ILE A 196 -7.36 4.39 -10.60
N PRO A 197 -8.57 3.96 -10.20
CA PRO A 197 -9.67 4.89 -9.93
C PRO A 197 -9.39 5.89 -8.82
N ASN A 198 -8.82 5.44 -7.70
CA ASN A 198 -8.54 6.32 -6.56
C ASN A 198 -7.06 6.27 -6.22
N VAL A 199 -6.34 7.38 -6.42
CA VAL A 199 -4.89 7.44 -6.19
C VAL A 199 -4.58 8.45 -5.08
N PHE A 200 -3.82 8.04 -4.09
CA PHE A 200 -3.29 8.90 -3.04
C PHE A 200 -1.77 8.77 -3.01
N ILE A 201 -1.05 9.87 -3.21
CA ILE A 201 0.41 9.90 -3.16
C ILE A 201 0.81 11.07 -2.27
N ALA A 202 1.16 10.81 -1.01
CA ALA A 202 1.37 11.86 0.00
C ALA A 202 2.67 12.66 -0.20
N CYS A 203 3.75 11.99 -0.57
CA CYS A 203 5.04 12.62 -0.81
C CYS A 203 5.63 12.12 -2.12
N ASN A 204 5.58 12.96 -3.16
CA ASN A 204 6.23 12.69 -4.43
C ASN A 204 7.22 13.80 -4.81
N ASN A 205 8.35 13.38 -5.38
CA ASN A 205 9.26 14.21 -6.17
C ASN A 205 9.30 13.76 -7.64
N TRP A 206 8.48 12.77 -8.00
CA TRP A 206 8.56 12.02 -9.25
C TRP A 206 7.28 12.10 -10.11
N VAL A 207 6.24 12.77 -9.63
CA VAL A 207 5.01 13.05 -10.40
C VAL A 207 5.07 14.49 -10.93
N HIS A 208 4.85 14.66 -12.24
CA HIS A 208 4.83 15.96 -12.92
C HIS A 208 3.55 16.16 -13.74
N SER A 209 3.32 17.39 -14.20
CA SER A 209 2.15 17.79 -15.01
C SER A 209 1.82 16.84 -16.16
N ARG A 210 2.83 16.36 -16.88
CA ARG A 210 2.63 15.42 -17.99
C ARG A 210 1.93 14.12 -17.57
N GLN A 211 2.16 13.64 -16.35
CA GLN A 211 1.47 12.47 -15.81
C GLN A 211 0.10 12.82 -15.22
N LEU A 212 -0.04 14.00 -14.63
CA LEU A 212 -1.33 14.50 -14.11
C LEU A 212 -2.38 14.60 -15.23
N ILE A 213 -1.96 15.10 -16.40
CA ILE A 213 -2.78 15.21 -17.60
C ILE A 213 -3.18 13.83 -18.16
N ARG A 214 -2.38 12.79 -17.89
CA ARG A 214 -2.63 11.42 -18.35
C ARG A 214 -3.46 10.59 -17.37
N PHE A 215 -3.77 11.12 -16.19
CA PHE A 215 -4.57 10.42 -15.21
C PHE A 215 -6.00 10.21 -15.73
N LYS A 216 -6.42 8.94 -15.80
CA LYS A 216 -7.75 8.51 -16.27
C LYS A 216 -8.63 7.98 -15.14
N GLY A 217 -8.11 7.98 -13.91
CA GLY A 217 -8.87 7.61 -12.74
C GLY A 217 -9.91 8.65 -12.34
N LYS A 218 -10.56 8.38 -11.22
CA LYS A 218 -11.72 9.08 -10.70
C LYS A 218 -11.37 10.13 -9.66
N ASN A 219 -10.53 9.77 -8.69
CA ASN A 219 -10.11 10.65 -7.61
C ASN A 219 -8.60 10.57 -7.45
N ALA A 220 -7.93 11.71 -7.28
CA ALA A 220 -6.51 11.72 -7.00
C ALA A 220 -6.08 12.78 -5.98
N PHE A 221 -5.12 12.41 -5.13
CA PHE A 221 -4.39 13.30 -4.25
C PHE A 221 -2.90 13.17 -4.51
N PHE A 222 -2.23 14.30 -4.76
CA PHE A 222 -0.78 14.35 -4.94
C PHE A 222 -0.20 15.42 -4.01
N GLY A 223 0.54 14.99 -2.99
CA GLY A 223 1.32 15.85 -2.12
C GLY A 223 2.78 15.87 -2.55
N ARG A 224 3.31 17.08 -2.76
CA ARG A 224 4.70 17.31 -3.15
C ARG A 224 5.54 17.67 -1.92
N ASN A 225 6.81 17.27 -1.93
CA ASN A 225 7.75 17.73 -0.91
C ASN A 225 7.98 19.25 -1.08
N THR A 226 8.04 19.98 0.04
CA THR A 226 8.33 21.41 0.09
C THR A 226 9.65 21.69 -0.63
N ASN A 227 9.74 22.80 -1.38
CA ASN A 227 10.89 23.28 -2.21
C ASN A 227 10.78 23.11 -3.74
N TYR A 228 9.65 22.66 -4.30
CA TYR A 228 9.46 22.66 -5.75
C TYR A 228 8.25 23.51 -6.15
N ASP A 229 8.49 24.52 -6.98
CA ASP A 229 7.44 25.38 -7.51
C ASP A 229 6.60 24.64 -8.54
N ILE A 230 5.32 24.41 -8.22
CA ILE A 230 4.40 23.67 -9.07
C ILE A 230 3.64 24.55 -10.06
N THR A 231 3.90 25.85 -10.08
CA THR A 231 3.08 26.84 -10.80
C THR A 231 2.87 26.50 -12.28
N GLN A 232 3.95 26.17 -13.01
CA GLN A 232 3.86 25.81 -14.42
C GLN A 232 3.16 24.47 -14.64
N ASP A 233 3.47 23.49 -13.78
CA ASP A 233 2.87 22.17 -13.84
C ASP A 233 1.34 22.26 -13.66
N MET A 234 0.90 23.06 -12.69
CA MET A 234 -0.50 23.28 -12.39
C MET A 234 -1.22 24.09 -13.46
N ASN A 235 -0.58 25.12 -14.04
CA ASN A 235 -1.17 25.86 -15.15
C ASN A 235 -1.45 24.94 -16.35
N ALA A 236 -0.49 24.08 -16.71
CA ALA A 236 -0.64 23.11 -17.79
C ALA A 236 -1.76 22.10 -17.50
N PHE A 237 -1.83 21.58 -16.27
CA PHE A 237 -2.90 20.70 -15.85
C PHE A 237 -4.27 21.38 -15.91
N LEU A 238 -4.43 22.59 -15.35
CA LEU A 238 -5.69 23.32 -15.34
C LEU A 238 -6.19 23.63 -16.76
N LYS A 239 -5.29 24.06 -17.66
CA LYS A 239 -5.62 24.26 -19.07
C LYS A 239 -6.07 22.98 -19.73
N HIS A 240 -5.39 21.86 -19.48
CA HIS A 240 -5.83 20.57 -20.00
C HIS A 240 -7.21 20.21 -19.45
N TRP A 241 -7.40 20.29 -18.14
CA TRP A 241 -8.63 19.90 -17.45
C TRP A 241 -9.86 20.67 -17.94
N LEU A 242 -9.75 22.00 -18.06
CA LEU A 242 -10.83 22.85 -18.55
C LEU A 242 -11.25 22.54 -20.00
N ASN A 243 -10.37 21.93 -20.79
CA ASN A 243 -10.59 21.58 -22.19
C ASN A 243 -10.69 20.06 -22.42
N SER A 244 -10.65 19.25 -21.35
CA SER A 244 -10.61 17.79 -21.44
C SER A 244 -12.02 17.22 -21.64
N ASP A 245 -12.11 16.09 -22.34
CA ASP A 245 -13.29 15.25 -22.43
C ASP A 245 -13.29 14.12 -21.40
N ASN A 246 -12.34 14.13 -20.44
CA ASN A 246 -12.27 13.16 -19.36
C ASN A 246 -13.46 13.32 -18.40
N THR A 247 -14.50 12.53 -18.63
CA THR A 247 -15.72 12.48 -17.81
C THR A 247 -15.58 11.64 -16.53
N ASN A 248 -14.47 10.91 -16.37
CA ASN A 248 -14.27 10.02 -15.22
C ASN A 248 -13.74 10.76 -13.99
N LEU A 249 -12.92 11.79 -14.18
CA LEU A 249 -12.27 12.50 -13.07
C LEU A 249 -13.30 13.36 -12.32
N GLU A 250 -13.55 13.01 -11.06
CA GLU A 250 -14.44 13.75 -10.16
C GLU A 250 -13.67 14.72 -9.26
N THR A 251 -12.49 14.34 -8.78
CA THR A 251 -11.71 15.19 -7.86
C THR A 251 -10.22 14.98 -8.05
N MET A 252 -9.47 16.09 -8.09
CA MET A 252 -8.02 16.06 -8.04
C MET A 252 -7.51 17.14 -7.09
N VAL A 253 -6.74 16.71 -6.08
CA VAL A 253 -6.16 17.60 -5.06
C VAL A 253 -4.65 17.59 -5.22
N PHE A 254 -4.09 18.79 -5.33
CA PHE A 254 -2.65 19.02 -5.37
C PHE A 254 -2.24 19.83 -4.16
N TYR A 255 -1.26 19.30 -3.43
CA TYR A 255 -0.64 19.99 -2.31
C TYR A 255 0.82 20.29 -2.64
N GLY A 256 1.18 21.57 -2.71
CA GLY A 256 2.53 22.04 -2.97
C GLY A 256 2.61 23.57 -2.98
N ASP A 257 3.84 24.09 -3.10
CA ASP A 257 4.10 25.53 -3.10
C ASP A 257 3.93 26.12 -4.50
N SER A 258 3.17 27.20 -4.61
CA SER A 258 3.12 28.04 -5.81
C SER A 258 3.69 29.41 -5.45
N THR A 259 4.78 29.80 -6.12
CA THR A 259 5.42 31.09 -5.85
C THR A 259 4.78 32.24 -6.63
N ASN A 260 3.96 31.94 -7.65
CA ASN A 260 3.40 32.95 -8.55
C ASN A 260 1.97 32.63 -9.02
N MET A 261 0.99 33.21 -8.33
CA MET A 261 -0.43 33.08 -8.67
C MET A 261 -0.80 33.66 -10.04
N VAL A 262 -0.07 34.65 -10.55
CA VAL A 262 -0.33 35.22 -11.89
C VAL A 262 0.03 34.20 -12.96
N GLN A 263 1.19 33.55 -12.84
CA GLN A 263 1.60 32.50 -13.77
C GLN A 263 0.72 31.25 -13.64
N LEU A 264 0.22 30.94 -12.43
CA LEU A 264 -0.67 29.79 -12.21
C LEU A 264 -1.94 29.87 -13.08
N PHE A 265 -2.50 31.06 -13.23
CA PHE A 265 -3.73 31.30 -14.00
C PHE A 265 -3.48 31.96 -15.36
N ASP A 266 -2.23 32.03 -15.82
CA ASP A 266 -1.92 32.63 -17.11
C ASP A 266 -2.65 31.91 -18.24
N GLY A 267 -3.34 32.66 -19.11
CA GLY A 267 -4.18 32.13 -20.18
C GLY A 267 -5.45 31.38 -19.72
N ILE A 268 -5.82 31.44 -18.43
CA ILE A 268 -7.08 30.92 -17.90
C ILE A 268 -7.99 32.08 -17.56
N GLN A 269 -9.21 32.08 -18.13
CA GLN A 269 -10.19 33.11 -17.80
C GLN A 269 -10.66 32.92 -16.34
N THR A 270 -10.23 33.84 -15.48
CA THR A 270 -10.68 33.90 -14.09
C THR A 270 -11.68 35.04 -13.92
N SER A 271 -12.55 34.90 -12.92
CA SER A 271 -13.44 35.97 -12.49
C SER A 271 -13.22 36.21 -11.01
N ARG A 272 -13.42 37.45 -10.57
CA ARG A 272 -13.44 37.72 -9.12
C ARG A 272 -14.57 36.91 -8.49
N TRP A 273 -14.30 36.39 -7.30
CA TRP A 273 -15.34 35.75 -6.51
C TRP A 273 -16.47 36.76 -6.26
N ASP A 274 -17.68 36.33 -6.59
CA ASP A 274 -18.91 37.11 -6.40
C ASP A 274 -19.73 36.42 -5.31
N PRO A 275 -19.85 37.02 -4.10
CA PRO A 275 -20.60 36.44 -2.99
C PRO A 275 -22.08 36.19 -3.32
N GLU A 276 -22.66 36.95 -4.25
CA GLU A 276 -24.08 36.84 -4.62
C GLU A 276 -24.33 35.70 -5.61
N LYS A 277 -23.31 35.33 -6.41
CA LYS A 277 -23.31 34.09 -7.18
C LYS A 277 -23.02 32.92 -6.26
N ARG A 278 -24.09 32.33 -5.72
CA ARG A 278 -24.10 31.08 -4.94
C ARG A 278 -23.09 30.08 -5.51
N GLN A 279 -22.29 29.43 -4.65
CA GLN A 279 -21.51 28.24 -5.02
C GLN A 279 -22.42 27.33 -5.86
N ALA A 280 -22.00 27.02 -7.09
CA ALA A 280 -22.71 26.06 -7.91
C ALA A 280 -22.76 24.75 -7.13
N ARG A 281 -23.92 24.46 -6.53
CA ARG A 281 -24.17 23.14 -5.98
C ARG A 281 -24.21 22.21 -7.18
N TYR A 282 -23.20 21.35 -7.32
CA TYR A 282 -23.27 20.23 -8.25
C TYR A 282 -24.50 19.41 -7.84
N VAL A 283 -25.57 19.52 -8.64
CA VAL A 283 -26.76 18.71 -8.45
C VAL A 283 -26.42 17.37 -9.07
N SER A 284 -26.11 16.38 -8.22
CA SER A 284 -25.95 15.00 -8.68
C SER A 284 -27.25 14.59 -9.38
N LYS A 285 -27.18 14.32 -10.69
CA LYS A 285 -28.26 13.64 -11.40
C LYS A 285 -28.11 12.16 -11.05
N VAL A 286 -28.80 11.74 -10.00
CA VAL A 286 -28.95 10.32 -9.68
C VAL A 286 -29.86 9.69 -10.76
N PRO A 287 -29.45 8.60 -11.43
CA PRO A 287 -30.36 7.76 -12.19
C PRO A 287 -31.25 6.91 -11.27
#